data_AF-A0A3E2J3H6-F1
#
_entry.id   AF-A0A3E2J3H6-F1
#
_cell.length_a   1.000
_cell.length_b   1.000
_cell.length_c   1.000
_cell.angle_alpha   90.00
_cell.angle_beta   90.00
_cell.angle_gamma   90.00
#
_symmetry.space_group_name_H-M   'P 1'
#
loop_
_entity.id
_entity.type
_entity.pdbx_description
1 polymer ?
#
loop_
_entity_poly.entity_id
_entity_poly.type
_entity_poly.pdbx_seq_one_letter_code
_entity_poly.pdbx_strand_id
1 'polypeptide(L)'
;MGFLGDFLFTVLKSIDDTSNDGKIGKYLKKEMKEKKIEVNKQKRTANRNIDMYYNNLQNKSANDLKEIYNNAEIPIEKRYAAQKALKKQRDGQ
;
A
#
# COMPACT_ATOMS: atom_id res chain seq x y z
N MET A 1 -10.02 8.73 2.12
CA MET A 1 -9.08 9.71 1.54
C MET A 1 -8.52 10.49 2.72
N GLY A 2 -7.23 10.86 2.70
CA GLY A 2 -6.62 11.60 3.82
C GLY A 2 -6.88 13.11 3.70
N PHE A 3 -6.93 13.81 4.83
CA PHE A 3 -7.29 15.23 4.97
C PHE A 3 -6.65 16.17 3.93
N LEU A 4 -5.37 15.94 3.58
CA LEU A 4 -4.64 16.77 2.61
C LEU A 4 -5.21 16.66 1.18
N GLY A 5 -5.68 15.48 0.79
CA GLY A 5 -6.27 15.26 -0.53
C GLY A 5 -7.62 15.95 -0.69
N ASP A 6 -8.44 15.95 0.37
CA ASP A 6 -9.75 16.58 0.37
C ASP A 6 -9.63 18.12 0.40
N PHE A 7 -8.61 18.65 1.09
CA PHE A 7 -8.30 20.08 1.10
C PHE A 7 -7.85 20.57 -0.28
N LEU A 8 -6.89 19.90 -0.91
CA LEU A 8 -6.40 20.27 -2.26
C LEU A 8 -7.52 20.18 -3.31
N PHE A 9 -8.37 19.15 -3.22
CA PHE A 9 -9.51 19.01 -4.11
C PHE A 9 -10.51 20.17 -3.96
N THR A 10 -10.76 20.61 -2.72
CA THR A 10 -11.65 21.75 -2.43
C THR A 10 -11.11 23.06 -3.00
N VAL A 11 -9.81 23.33 -2.80
CA VAL A 11 -9.15 24.53 -3.34
C VAL A 11 -9.20 24.54 -4.87
N LEU A 12 -8.85 23.42 -5.51
CA LEU A 12 -8.85 23.33 -6.97
C LEU A 12 -10.26 23.44 -7.56
N LYS A 13 -11.28 22.90 -6.87
CA LYS A 13 -12.67 23.06 -7.27
C LYS A 13 -13.12 24.52 -7.20
N SER A 14 -12.73 25.26 -6.16
CA SER A 14 -13.08 26.68 -6.04
C SER A 14 -12.48 27.54 -7.15
N ILE A 15 -11.26 27.21 -7.61
CA ILE A 15 -10.59 27.87 -8.74
C ILE A 15 -11.30 27.53 -10.06
N ASP A 16 -11.69 26.27 -10.25
CA ASP A 16 -12.38 25.81 -11.46
C ASP A 16 -13.78 26.44 -11.60
N ASP A 17 -14.52 26.57 -10.49
CA ASP A 17 -15.83 27.23 -10.41
C ASP A 17 -15.73 28.73 -10.76
N THR A 18 -14.63 29.41 -10.41
CA THR A 18 -14.36 30.81 -10.83
C THR A 18 -13.93 30.96 -12.29
N SER A 19 -13.48 29.89 -12.96
CA SER A 19 -12.94 29.93 -14.32
C SER A 19 -13.96 29.62 -15.44
N ASN A 20 -15.24 29.40 -15.08
CA ASN A 20 -16.39 29.16 -15.96
C ASN A 20 -16.32 27.96 -16.93
N ASP A 21 -15.21 27.20 -16.97
CA ASP A 21 -15.02 26.14 -17.97
C ASP A 21 -15.05 24.70 -17.36
N GLY A 22 -14.95 24.57 -16.04
CA GLY A 22 -15.09 23.28 -15.33
C GLY A 22 -14.10 22.19 -15.78
N LYS A 23 -13.00 22.60 -16.44
CA LYS A 23 -12.04 21.71 -17.08
C LYS A 23 -11.10 21.11 -16.04
N ILE A 24 -10.66 21.90 -15.06
CA ILE A 24 -9.66 21.48 -14.06
C ILE A 24 -10.20 20.35 -13.19
N GLY A 25 -11.46 20.45 -12.74
CA GLY A 25 -12.14 19.44 -11.94
C GLY A 25 -12.37 18.13 -12.71
N LYS A 26 -12.61 18.20 -14.03
CA LYS A 26 -12.70 17.00 -14.89
C LYS A 26 -11.34 16.31 -15.03
N TYR A 27 -10.26 17.07 -15.25
CA TYR A 27 -8.90 16.53 -15.31
C TYR A 27 -8.46 15.90 -13.98
N LEU A 28 -8.70 16.58 -12.85
CA LEU A 28 -8.37 16.07 -11.52
C LEU A 28 -9.13 14.78 -11.18
N LYS A 29 -10.43 14.73 -11.47
CA LYS A 29 -11.22 13.50 -11.27
C LYS A 29 -10.67 12.33 -12.08
N LYS A 30 -10.24 12.59 -13.32
CA LYS A 30 -9.62 11.57 -14.18
C LYS A 30 -8.29 11.10 -13.60
N GLU A 31 -7.40 12.03 -13.24
CA GLU A 31 -6.08 11.72 -12.67
C GLU A 31 -6.19 10.96 -11.34
N MET A 32 -7.10 11.37 -10.46
CA MET A 32 -7.37 10.66 -9.19
C MET A 32 -7.89 9.23 -9.42
N LYS A 33 -8.73 9.02 -10.45
CA LYS A 33 -9.24 7.69 -10.80
C LYS A 33 -8.11 6.79 -11.32
N GLU A 34 -7.25 7.32 -12.19
CA GLU A 34 -6.09 6.60 -12.73
C GLU A 34 -5.08 6.25 -11.61
N LYS A 35 -4.74 7.22 -10.74
CA LYS A 35 -3.90 6.97 -9.56
C LYS A 35 -4.51 5.93 -8.62
N LYS A 36 -5.83 5.94 -8.41
CA LYS A 36 -6.51 4.91 -7.59
C LYS A 36 -6.37 3.52 -8.21
N ILE A 37 -6.48 3.39 -9.53
CA ILE A 37 -6.29 2.13 -10.24
C ILE A 37 -4.84 1.65 -10.08
N GLU A 38 -3.88 2.55 -10.25
CA GLU A 38 -2.45 2.23 -10.11
C GLU A 38 -2.11 1.80 -8.68
N VAL A 39 -2.54 2.56 -7.67
CA VAL A 39 -2.37 2.21 -6.25
C VAL A 39 -2.99 0.85 -5.94
N ASN A 40 -4.17 0.55 -6.49
CA ASN A 40 -4.79 -0.76 -6.31
C ASN A 40 -3.98 -1.88 -6.99
N LYS A 41 -3.39 -1.63 -8.16
CA LYS A 41 -2.49 -2.58 -8.83
C LYS A 41 -1.24 -2.84 -7.99
N GLN A 42 -0.59 -1.78 -7.49
CA GLN A 42 0.57 -1.88 -6.61
C GLN A 42 0.26 -2.65 -5.32
N LYS A 43 -0.88 -2.35 -4.66
CA LYS A 43 -1.35 -3.10 -3.48
C LYS A 43 -1.55 -4.59 -3.77
N ARG A 44 -2.16 -4.93 -4.93
CA ARG A 44 -2.34 -6.33 -5.33
C ARG A 44 -0.99 -7.03 -5.54
N THR A 45 -0.04 -6.37 -6.19
CA THR A 45 1.32 -6.92 -6.39
C THR A 45 2.03 -7.13 -5.06
N ALA A 46 2.01 -6.13 -4.17
CA ALA A 46 2.61 -6.23 -2.85
C ALA A 46 2.00 -7.39 -2.04
N ASN A 47 0.67 -7.49 -1.99
CA ASN A 47 0.00 -8.59 -1.30
C ASN A 47 0.37 -9.96 -1.89
N ARG A 48 0.42 -10.09 -3.22
CA ARG A 48 0.84 -11.33 -3.89
C ARG A 48 2.28 -11.71 -3.51
N ASN A 49 3.19 -10.74 -3.47
CA ASN A 49 4.57 -10.96 -3.05
C ASN A 49 4.65 -11.39 -1.59
N ILE A 50 3.91 -10.71 -0.70
CA ILE A 50 3.84 -11.05 0.73
C ILE A 50 3.35 -12.50 0.90
N ASP A 51 2.29 -12.91 0.22
CA ASP A 51 1.75 -14.27 0.35
C ASP A 51 2.71 -15.32 -0.21
N MET A 52 3.40 -15.03 -1.32
CA MET A 52 4.42 -15.91 -1.88
C MET A 52 5.60 -16.07 -0.90
N TYR A 53 6.13 -14.98 -0.36
CA TYR A 53 7.20 -15.04 0.64
C TYR A 53 6.72 -15.77 1.89
N TYR A 54 5.51 -15.52 2.35
CA TYR A 54 4.95 -16.14 3.54
C TYR A 54 4.94 -17.68 3.40
N ASN A 55 4.49 -18.20 2.25
CA ASN A 55 4.50 -19.64 1.98
C ASN A 55 5.91 -20.23 2.03
N ASN A 56 6.92 -19.52 1.50
CA ASN A 56 8.32 -19.95 1.56
C ASN A 56 8.92 -19.90 2.99
N LEU A 57 8.30 -19.16 3.89
CA LEU A 57 8.77 -18.91 5.25
C LEU A 57 8.06 -19.76 6.32
N GLN A 58 7.02 -20.53 5.98
CA GLN A 58 6.19 -21.25 6.97
C GLN A 58 6.98 -22.24 7.83
N ASN A 59 8.00 -22.87 7.25
CA ASN A 59 8.82 -23.88 7.93
C ASN A 59 10.09 -23.33 8.57
N LYS A 60 10.30 -22.00 8.55
CA LYS A 60 11.48 -21.39 9.16
C LYS A 60 11.34 -21.28 10.68
N SER A 61 12.49 -21.28 11.36
CA SER A 61 12.57 -21.08 12.80
C SER A 61 12.12 -19.66 13.18
N ALA A 62 11.63 -19.48 14.41
CA ALA A 62 11.28 -18.14 14.91
C ALA A 62 12.49 -17.18 14.93
N ASN A 63 13.71 -17.69 15.08
CA ASN A 63 14.93 -16.87 15.05
C ASN A 63 15.23 -16.39 13.63
N ASP A 64 15.18 -17.28 12.63
CA ASP A 64 15.34 -16.91 11.22
C ASP A 64 14.31 -15.86 10.79
N LEU A 65 13.06 -16.02 11.23
CA LEU A 65 11.99 -15.09 10.87
C LEU A 65 12.21 -13.70 11.51
N LYS A 66 12.74 -13.63 12.74
CA LYS A 66 13.12 -12.37 13.38
C LYS A 66 14.27 -11.69 12.67
N GLU A 67 15.29 -12.46 12.25
CA GLU A 67 16.41 -11.94 11.47
C GLU A 67 15.92 -11.33 10.14
N ILE A 68 15.02 -12.04 9.44
CA ILE A 68 14.41 -11.54 8.21
C ILE A 68 13.60 -10.27 8.46
N TYR A 69 12.84 -10.20 9.55
CA TYR A 69 12.01 -9.04 9.88
C TYR A 69 12.85 -7.78 10.21
N ASN A 70 13.96 -7.96 10.93
CA ASN A 70 14.81 -6.86 11.40
C ASN A 70 15.81 -6.37 10.35
N ASN A 71 16.14 -7.18 9.35
CA ASN A 71 17.09 -6.79 8.30
C ASN A 71 16.48 -5.76 7.34
N ALA A 72 17.08 -4.55 7.28
CA ALA A 72 16.64 -3.45 6.45
C ALA A 72 16.94 -3.61 4.95
N GLU A 73 17.88 -4.49 4.58
CA GLU A 73 18.26 -4.76 3.19
C GLU A 73 17.26 -5.69 2.49
N ILE A 74 16.41 -6.38 3.26
CA ILE A 74 15.41 -7.29 2.73
C ILE A 74 14.18 -6.49 2.25
N PRO A 75 13.58 -6.87 1.09
CA PRO A 75 12.34 -6.26 0.61
C PRO A 75 11.26 -6.21 1.68
N ILE A 76 10.56 -5.08 1.77
CA ILE A 76 9.60 -4.83 2.85
C ILE A 76 8.46 -5.86 2.86
N GLU A 77 8.04 -6.35 1.69
CA GLU A 77 7.06 -7.42 1.55
C GLU A 77 7.52 -8.73 2.22
N LYS A 78 8.80 -9.06 2.10
CA LYS A 78 9.38 -10.27 2.70
C LYS A 78 9.54 -10.11 4.22
N ARG A 79 9.82 -8.89 4.69
CA ARG A 79 9.83 -8.55 6.13
C ARG A 79 8.43 -8.67 6.74
N TYR A 80 7.41 -8.12 6.07
CA TYR A 80 6.00 -8.28 6.48
C TYR A 80 5.55 -9.74 6.46
N ALA A 81 5.96 -10.52 5.45
CA ALA A 81 5.68 -11.95 5.39
C ALA A 81 6.30 -12.72 6.57
N ALA A 82 7.54 -12.39 6.96
CA ALA A 82 8.20 -12.99 8.13
C ALA A 82 7.45 -12.65 9.43
N GLN A 83 7.01 -11.40 9.59
CA GLN A 83 6.18 -11.00 10.74
C GLN A 83 4.85 -11.78 10.81
N LYS A 84 4.19 -11.98 9.65
CA LYS A 84 2.96 -12.79 9.54
C LYS A 84 3.20 -14.24 9.95
N ALA A 85 4.34 -14.83 9.55
CA ALA A 85 4.74 -16.20 9.93
C ALA A 85 5.00 -16.33 11.43
N LEU A 86 5.73 -15.38 12.02
CA LEU A 86 5.97 -15.32 13.47
C LEU A 86 4.67 -15.29 14.27
N LYS A 87 3.71 -14.46 13.85
CA LYS A 87 2.42 -14.34 14.54
C LYS A 87 1.66 -15.68 14.53
N LYS A 88 1.60 -16.38 13.39
CA LYS A 88 0.92 -17.67 13.30
C LYS A 88 1.59 -18.76 14.13
N GLN A 89 2.92 -18.77 14.21
CA GLN A 89 3.65 -19.72 15.07
C GLN A 89 3.34 -19.48 16.56
N ARG A 90 3.24 -18.20 16.97
CA ARG A 90 2.89 -17.84 18.35
C ARG A 90 1.44 -18.18 18.70
N ASP A 91 0.51 -17.93 17.77
CA ASP A 91 -0.93 -18.14 18.00
C ASP A 91 -1.34 -19.63 17.90
N GLY A 92 -0.43 -20.52 17.47
CA GLY A 92 -0.62 -21.98 17.39
C GLY A 92 0.02 -22.78 18.52
N GLN A 93 0.64 -22.10 19.49
CA GLN A 93 1.12 -22.65 20.78
C GLN A 93 0.11 -22.30 21.87
#